data_AF-A0A9P8AYV5-F1
#
_entry.id   AF-A0A9P8AYV5-F1
#
_cell.length_a   1.000
_cell.length_b   1.000
_cell.length_c   1.000
_cell.angle_alpha   90.00
_cell.angle_beta   90.00
_cell.angle_gamma   90.00
#
_symmetry.space_group_name_H-M   'P 1'
#
loop_
_entity.id
_entity.type
_entity.pdbx_description
1 polymer ?
#
loop_
_entity_poly.entity_id
_entity_poly.type
_entity_poly.pdbx_seq_one_letter_code
_entity_poly.pdbx_strand_id
1 'polypeptide(L)'
;MGGGVAGRRPGFGTVGRGTRWDLNIPVYHYDVAMEKEHEETFNLRLIEALQAQYRGVFTRAAVYDGQKNLYTRYKLDFGAGNSRQFNVTMVEGTRASNFEVTITEKHGESEMNERNQN
;
A
#
# COMPACT_ATOMS: atom_id res chain seq x y z
N MET A 1 14.34 41.61 -23.74
CA MET A 1 14.30 40.59 -22.67
C MET A 1 13.66 39.34 -23.25
N GLY A 2 14.45 38.34 -23.64
CA GLY A 2 13.96 37.13 -24.30
C GLY A 2 13.87 35.98 -23.30
N GLY A 3 12.65 35.54 -22.99
CA GLY A 3 12.42 34.35 -22.16
C GLY A 3 12.82 33.08 -22.90
N GLY A 4 13.68 32.27 -22.27
CA GLY A 4 14.04 30.95 -22.78
C GLY A 4 12.87 29.98 -22.62
N VAL A 5 12.30 29.54 -23.73
CA VAL A 5 11.33 28.44 -23.76
C VAL A 5 12.10 27.11 -23.67
N ALA A 6 11.79 26.32 -22.65
CA ALA A 6 12.23 24.93 -22.58
C ALA A 6 11.67 24.15 -23.77
N GLY A 7 12.54 23.73 -24.70
CA GLY A 7 12.17 22.95 -25.87
C GLY A 7 11.84 21.50 -25.49
N ARG A 8 10.88 20.89 -26.22
CA ARG A 8 10.65 19.43 -26.15
C ARG A 8 11.96 18.70 -26.46
N ARG A 9 12.19 17.57 -25.79
CA ARG A 9 13.41 16.78 -25.98
C ARG A 9 13.60 16.46 -27.48
N PRO A 10 14.75 16.81 -28.09
CA PRO A 10 14.96 16.71 -29.54
C PRO A 10 15.14 15.28 -30.06
N GLY A 11 15.23 14.29 -29.17
CA GLY A 11 15.36 12.87 -29.53
C GLY A 11 15.95 12.03 -28.40
N PHE A 12 16.13 10.74 -28.67
CA PHE A 12 16.77 9.78 -27.78
C PHE A 12 18.18 9.44 -28.32
N GLY A 13 19.17 9.32 -27.42
CA GLY A 13 20.49 8.82 -27.79
C GLY A 13 20.42 7.35 -28.19
N THR A 14 21.10 6.97 -29.27
CA THR A 14 21.10 5.61 -29.83
C THR A 14 22.34 4.80 -29.46
N VAL A 15 23.29 5.41 -28.75
CA VAL A 15 24.56 4.79 -28.37
C VAL A 15 24.43 4.04 -27.05
N GLY A 16 24.90 2.79 -27.02
CA GLY A 16 24.87 1.90 -25.85
C GLY A 16 23.93 0.70 -26.02
N ARG A 17 24.20 -0.39 -25.29
CA ARG A 17 23.29 -1.55 -25.22
C ARG A 17 22.20 -1.24 -24.19
N GLY A 18 20.95 -1.15 -24.63
CA GLY A 18 19.81 -0.98 -23.74
C GLY A 18 19.55 -2.23 -22.89
N THR A 19 19.24 -2.04 -21.62
CA THR A 19 18.75 -3.10 -20.73
C THR A 19 17.24 -2.99 -20.64
N ARG A 20 16.54 -4.11 -20.87
CA ARG A 20 15.08 -4.18 -20.70
C ARG A 20 14.77 -4.68 -19.29
N TRP A 21 13.94 -3.93 -18.59
CA TRP A 21 13.33 -4.32 -17.32
C TRP A 21 11.82 -4.43 -17.53
N ASP A 22 11.23 -5.60 -17.33
CA ASP A 22 9.77 -5.74 -17.31
C ASP A 22 9.27 -5.40 -15.89
N LEU A 23 8.48 -4.34 -15.80
CA LEU A 23 7.95 -3.80 -14.53
C LEU A 23 6.51 -4.21 -14.24
N ASN A 24 6.00 -5.26 -14.90
CA ASN A 24 4.64 -5.74 -14.65
C ASN A 24 4.60 -6.57 -13.34
N ILE A 25 4.41 -5.88 -12.22
CA ILE A 25 4.37 -6.47 -10.89
C ILE A 25 2.95 -6.28 -10.32
N PRO A 26 2.24 -7.36 -9.93
CA PRO A 26 0.94 -7.23 -9.30
C PRO A 26 1.08 -6.55 -7.93
N VAL A 27 0.18 -5.60 -7.66
CA VAL A 27 0.08 -4.88 -6.40
C VAL A 27 -1.35 -5.00 -5.89
N TYR A 28 -1.51 -5.47 -4.66
CA TYR A 28 -2.79 -5.52 -3.96
C TYR A 28 -2.93 -4.26 -3.12
N HIS A 29 -4.12 -3.65 -3.16
CA HIS A 29 -4.44 -2.42 -2.44
C HIS A 29 -5.49 -2.71 -1.37
N TYR A 30 -5.27 -2.16 -0.18
CA TYR A 30 -6.17 -2.25 0.94
C TYR A 30 -6.43 -0.87 1.54
N ASP A 31 -7.64 -0.67 2.03
CA ASP A 31 -8.00 0.45 2.88
C ASP A 31 -7.78 0.07 4.35
N VAL A 32 -7.15 0.98 5.10
CA VAL A 32 -6.88 0.87 6.53
C VAL A 32 -7.77 1.85 7.26
N ALA A 33 -8.54 1.34 8.23
CA ALA A 33 -9.37 2.13 9.11
C ALA A 33 -8.90 1.96 10.56
N MET A 34 -8.80 3.07 11.27
CA MET A 34 -8.43 3.14 12.69
C MET A 34 -9.52 3.90 13.44
N GLU A 35 -9.76 3.58 14.72
CA GLU A 35 -10.81 4.24 15.52
C GLU A 35 -10.58 5.74 15.69
N LYS A 36 -9.32 6.18 15.70
CA LYS A 36 -8.92 7.58 15.89
C LYS A 36 -7.86 7.95 14.88
N GLU A 37 -7.96 9.19 14.39
CA GLU A 37 -6.88 9.81 13.63
C GLU A 37 -5.71 10.12 14.58
N HIS A 38 -4.53 9.61 14.25
CA HIS A 38 -3.28 9.93 14.91
C HIS A 38 -2.32 10.58 13.91
N GLU A 39 -1.19 11.08 14.41
CA GLU A 39 -0.10 11.57 13.57
C GLU A 39 0.40 10.45 12.63
N GLU A 40 0.77 10.81 11.40
CA GLU A 40 1.25 9.86 10.38
C GLU A 40 2.43 9.01 10.89
N THR A 41 3.35 9.62 11.65
CA THR A 41 4.48 8.91 12.28
C THR A 41 4.01 7.80 13.23
N PHE A 42 2.93 8.06 13.98
CA PHE A 42 2.36 7.07 14.89
C PHE A 42 1.65 5.95 14.11
N ASN A 43 0.88 6.29 13.07
CA ASN A 43 0.20 5.32 12.23
C ASN A 43 1.20 4.35 11.56
N LEU A 44 2.34 4.87 11.08
CA LEU A 44 3.42 4.06 10.52
C LEU A 44 3.93 3.04 11.54
N ARG A 45 4.27 3.47 12.76
CA ARG A 45 4.73 2.58 13.83
C ARG A 45 3.68 1.56 14.25
N LEU A 46 2.40 1.96 14.26
CA LEU A 46 1.29 1.07 14.58
C LEU A 46 1.15 -0.04 13.52
N ILE A 47 1.26 0.31 12.24
CA ILE A 47 1.23 -0.68 11.15
C ILE A 47 2.48 -1.56 11.16
N GLU A 48 3.66 -1.03 11.51
CA GLU A 48 4.86 -1.86 11.73
C GLU A 48 4.65 -2.89 12.85
N ALA A 49 4.07 -2.47 13.98
CA ALA A 49 3.75 -3.35 15.09
C ALA A 49 2.69 -4.40 14.71
N LEU A 50 1.65 -4.01 13.97
CA LEU A 50 0.63 -4.91 13.43
C LEU A 50 1.27 -6.01 12.57
N GLN A 51 2.14 -5.63 11.63
CA GLN A 51 2.83 -6.60 10.77
C GLN A 51 3.75 -7.54 11.57
N ALA A 52 4.37 -7.04 12.65
CA ALA A 52 5.20 -7.84 13.54
C ALA A 52 4.40 -8.85 14.36
N GLN A 53 3.20 -8.48 14.82
CA GLN A 53 2.32 -9.32 15.64
C GLN A 53 1.55 -10.36 14.82
N TYR A 54 1.16 -10.02 13.59
CA TYR A 54 0.33 -10.85 12.72
C TYR A 54 1.09 -11.43 11.52
N ARG A 55 2.26 -12.04 11.78
CA ARG A 55 3.13 -12.63 10.73
C ARG A 55 2.45 -13.67 9.83
N GLY A 56 1.40 -14.33 10.33
CA GLY A 56 0.60 -15.27 9.53
C GLY A 56 -0.23 -14.60 8.44
N VAL A 57 -0.60 -13.34 8.63
CA VAL A 57 -1.29 -12.53 7.60
C VAL A 57 -0.26 -11.79 6.75
N PHE A 58 0.78 -11.25 7.40
CA PHE A 58 1.85 -10.47 6.77
C PHE A 58 3.09 -11.33 6.51
N THR A 59 2.97 -12.27 5.57
CA THR A 59 4.09 -13.12 5.14
C THR A 59 5.28 -12.29 4.62
N ARG A 60 5.00 -11.09 4.08
CA ARG A 60 6.00 -10.09 3.69
C ARG A 60 5.56 -8.71 4.14
N ALA A 61 6.53 -7.80 4.22
CA ALA A 61 6.27 -6.42 4.58
C ALA A 61 5.32 -5.75 3.58
N ALA A 62 4.24 -5.18 4.11
CA ALA A 62 3.33 -4.28 3.44
C ALA A 62 3.86 -2.85 3.52
N VAL A 63 3.56 -2.07 2.49
CA VAL A 63 3.91 -0.65 2.40
C VAL A 63 2.66 0.16 2.74
N TYR A 64 2.77 1.06 3.70
CA TYR A 64 1.69 1.92 4.15
C TYR A 64 2.02 3.39 3.85
N ASP A 65 1.02 4.16 3.43
CA ASP A 65 1.19 5.57 3.05
C ASP A 65 1.16 6.55 4.23
N GLY A 66 0.89 6.07 5.45
CA GLY A 66 0.75 6.90 6.65
C GLY A 66 -0.69 7.29 6.99
N GLN A 67 -1.63 7.10 6.06
CA GLN A 67 -3.01 7.59 6.19
C GLN A 67 -4.06 6.48 6.08
N LYS A 68 -4.23 5.86 4.92
CA LYS A 68 -5.30 4.89 4.69
C LYS A 68 -4.96 3.80 3.70
N ASN A 69 -3.92 3.97 2.90
CA ASN A 69 -3.63 3.03 1.83
C ASN A 69 -2.49 2.11 2.23
N LEU A 70 -2.76 0.81 2.15
CA LEU A 70 -1.79 -0.25 2.36
C LEU A 70 -1.63 -1.05 1.07
N TYR A 71 -0.39 -1.39 0.74
CA TYR A 71 -0.02 -2.09 -0.48
C TYR A 71 0.82 -3.32 -0.19
N THR A 72 0.54 -4.40 -0.90
CA THR A 72 1.32 -5.64 -0.79
C THR A 72 1.59 -6.24 -2.17
N ARG A 73 2.67 -7.02 -2.26
CA ARG A 73 2.97 -7.82 -3.45
C ARG A 73 2.18 -9.13 -3.51
N TYR A 74 1.69 -9.61 -2.37
CA TYR A 74 0.96 -10.86 -2.23
C TYR A 74 -0.33 -10.62 -1.47
N LYS A 75 -1.40 -11.32 -1.86
CA LYS A 75 -2.69 -11.21 -1.20
C LYS A 75 -2.54 -11.53 0.30
N LEU A 76 -3.11 -10.68 1.15
CA LEU A 76 -3.17 -10.92 2.59
C LEU A 76 -4.19 -12.03 2.88
N ASP A 77 -3.86 -12.92 3.81
CA ASP A 77 -4.75 -14.00 4.22
C ASP A 77 -5.69 -13.55 5.35
N PHE A 78 -6.90 -13.16 4.97
CA PHE A 78 -7.99 -12.84 5.90
C PHE A 78 -8.92 -14.03 6.16
N GLY A 79 -8.59 -15.23 5.66
CA GLY A 79 -9.48 -16.39 5.68
C GLY A 79 -10.60 -16.27 4.64
N ALA A 80 -11.85 -16.42 5.06
CA ALA A 80 -13.01 -16.43 4.16
C ALA A 80 -13.48 -15.03 3.70
N GLY A 81 -12.88 -13.95 4.22
CA GLY A 81 -13.30 -12.58 3.98
C GLY A 81 -12.31 -11.75 3.15
N ASN A 82 -12.75 -10.55 2.77
CA ASN A 82 -11.91 -9.51 2.16
C ASN A 82 -11.49 -8.43 3.18
N SER A 83 -11.86 -8.58 4.45
CA SER A 83 -11.56 -7.65 5.53
C SER A 83 -11.22 -8.41 6.80
N ARG A 84 -10.38 -7.82 7.65
CA ARG A 84 -10.07 -8.33 8.98
C ARG A 84 -9.76 -7.19 9.94
N GLN A 85 -10.31 -7.31 11.15
CA GLN A 85 -10.00 -6.45 12.28
C GLN A 85 -8.87 -7.07 13.10
N PHE A 86 -7.96 -6.23 13.57
CA PHE A 86 -6.78 -6.57 14.35
C PHE A 86 -6.76 -5.75 15.62
N ASN A 87 -6.36 -6.39 16.71
CA ASN A 87 -6.05 -5.70 17.96
C ASN A 87 -4.52 -5.65 18.11
N VAL A 88 -3.94 -4.46 18.04
CA VAL A 88 -2.50 -4.25 18.01
C VAL A 88 -2.06 -3.67 19.35
N THR A 89 -1.14 -4.35 20.03
CA THR A 89 -0.58 -3.85 21.29
C THR A 89 0.68 -3.03 21.02
N MET A 90 0.69 -1.77 21.43
CA MET A 90 1.88 -0.90 21.44
C MET A 90 2.42 -0.79 22.87
N VAL A 91 3.73 -0.94 23.02
CA VAL A 91 4.41 -0.83 24.32
C VAL A 91 5.32 0.40 24.32
N GLU A 92 5.02 1.35 25.20
CA GLU A 92 5.85 2.54 25.44
C GLU A 92 6.30 2.56 26.90
N GLY A 93 7.57 2.23 27.13
CA GLY A 93 8.12 2.07 28.47
C GLY A 93 7.41 0.94 29.23
N THR A 94 6.69 1.30 30.30
CA THR A 94 5.92 0.34 31.13
C THR A 94 4.45 0.28 30.78
N ARG A 95 3.98 1.07 29.81
CA ARG A 95 2.57 1.12 29.40
C ARG A 95 2.34 0.30 28.13
N ALA A 96 1.33 -0.57 28.17
CA ALA A 96 0.81 -1.27 27.01
C ALA A 96 -0.57 -0.69 26.67
N SER A 97 -0.75 -0.33 25.40
CA SER A 97 -1.99 0.22 24.86
C SER A 97 -2.44 -0.62 23.67
N ASN A 98 -3.74 -0.87 23.58
CA ASN A 98 -4.34 -1.68 22.51
C ASN A 98 -5.06 -0.76 21.52
N PHE A 99 -4.85 -1.01 20.24
CA PHE A 99 -5.42 -0.24 19.14
C PHE A 99 -6.12 -1.17 18.17
N GLU A 100 -7.33 -0.80 17.77
CA GLU A 100 -8.07 -1.54 16.77
C GLU A 100 -7.75 -1.00 15.37
N VAL A 101 -7.36 -1.90 14.47
CA VAL A 101 -7.06 -1.59 13.07
C VAL A 101 -7.83 -2.55 12.18
N THR A 102 -8.62 -2.02 11.26
CA THR A 102 -9.33 -2.82 10.25
C THR A 102 -8.67 -2.64 8.90
N ILE A 103 -8.39 -3.74 8.21
CA ILE A 103 -7.81 -3.74 6.86
C ILE A 103 -8.80 -4.41 5.93
N THR A 104 -9.14 -3.75 4.82
CA THR A 104 -10.12 -4.22 3.83
C THR A 104 -9.51 -4.18 2.44
N GLU A 105 -9.61 -5.25 1.67
CA GLU A 105 -9.20 -5.32 0.27
C GLU A 105 -10.01 -4.31 -0.54
N LYS A 106 -9.31 -3.41 -1.23
CA LYS A 106 -9.93 -2.44 -2.11
C LYS A 106 -10.10 -3.09 -3.47
N HIS A 107 -11.34 -3.47 -3.79
CA HIS A 107 -11.65 -3.93 -5.14
C HIS A 107 -11.44 -2.75 -6.10
N GLY A 108 -10.49 -2.90 -7.01
CA GLY A 108 -10.29 -1.95 -8.10
C GLY A 108 -11.57 -1.84 -8.92
N GLU A 109 -11.95 -0.61 -9.25
CA GLU A 109 -13.05 -0.24 -10.15
C GLU A 109 -12.72 -0.64 -11.61
N SER A 110 -12.24 -1.87 -11.82
CA SER A 110 -11.75 -2.41 -13.09
C SER A 110 -12.69 -3.46 -13.70
N GLU A 111 -13.80 -3.80 -13.03
CA GLU A 111 -14.80 -4.78 -13.52
C GLU A 111 -16.07 -4.12 -14.08
N MET A 112 -15.95 -2.96 -14.73
CA MET A 112 -17.09 -2.32 -15.40
C MET A 112 -16.77 -1.97 -16.87
N ASN A 113 -16.27 -2.94 -17.66
CA ASN A 113 -16.30 -2.77 -19.12
C ASN A 113 -16.41 -4.04 -19.98
N GLU A 114 -16.74 -5.21 -19.43
CA GLU A 114 -16.90 -6.44 -20.26
C GLU A 114 -18.35 -6.96 -20.35
N ARG A 115 -19.35 -6.21 -19.88
CA ARG A 115 -20.77 -6.65 -19.93
C ARG A 115 -21.61 -6.07 -21.06
N ASN A 116 -21.05 -5.25 -21.95
CA ASN A 116 -21.81 -4.61 -23.05
C ASN A 116 -21.25 -4.92 -24.43
N GLN A 117 -20.93 -6.19 -24.70
CA GLN A 117 -20.82 -6.72 -26.06
C GLN A 117 -21.56 -8.05 -26.14
N ASN A 118 -22.88 -7.98 -26.26
CA ASN A 118 -23.67 -9.02 -26.91
C ASN A 118 -24.91 -8.41 -27.54
#